data_AF-A0A349TJV5-F1
#
_entry.id   AF-A0A349TJV5-F1
#
_cell.length_a   1.000
_cell.length_b   1.000
_cell.length_c   1.000
_cell.angle_alpha   90.00
_cell.angle_beta   90.00
_cell.angle_gamma   90.00
#
_symmetry.space_group_name_H-M   'P 1'
#
loop_
_entity.id
_entity.type
_entity.pdbx_description
1 polymer ?
#
loop_
_entity_poly.entity_id
_entity_poly.type
_entity_poly.pdbx_seq_one_letter_code
_entity_poly.pdbx_strand_id
1 'polypeptide(L)'
;FSLAALGALTSSIAMLMLAAVVVEEQLKLPRQTAVLALGTIAWIVGAISVFFPHLNEEIDFFSGQVMMPIGGILIAVFAGWVAPRETMRAELSGLNDTLFNAWRFIVRYVAPLLVGGVLILGVSARF
;
A
#
# COMPACT_ATOMS: atom_id res chain seq x y z
N PHE A 1 -6.74 21.30 15.47
CA PHE A 1 -5.31 21.01 15.22
C PHE A 1 -4.82 19.79 16.00
N SER A 2 -4.98 19.72 17.32
CA SER A 2 -4.46 18.61 18.15
C SER A 2 -4.96 17.21 17.72
N LEU A 3 -6.25 17.08 17.38
CA LEU A 3 -6.80 15.80 16.90
C LEU A 3 -6.13 15.34 15.59
N ALA A 4 -5.98 16.23 14.63
CA ALA A 4 -5.33 15.94 13.35
C ALA A 4 -3.85 15.63 13.53
N ALA A 5 -3.15 16.35 14.42
CA ALA A 5 -1.76 16.10 14.75
C ALA A 5 -1.55 14.71 15.39
N LEU A 6 -2.42 14.32 16.33
CA LEU A 6 -2.39 12.99 16.92
C LEU A 6 -2.67 11.89 15.90
N GLY A 7 -3.66 12.09 15.01
CA GLY A 7 -3.94 11.15 13.92
C GLY A 7 -2.79 11.00 12.94
N ALA A 8 -2.17 12.11 12.52
CA ALA A 8 -1.00 12.08 11.65
C ALA A 8 0.21 11.40 12.33
N LEU A 9 0.38 11.58 13.64
CA LEU A 9 1.45 10.95 14.39
C LEU A 9 1.27 9.43 14.43
N THR A 10 0.08 8.93 14.73
CA THR A 10 -0.17 7.47 14.78
C THR A 10 -0.04 6.82 13.41
N SER A 11 -0.54 7.47 12.35
CA SER A 11 -0.37 7.00 10.97
C SER A 11 1.10 6.97 10.53
N SER A 12 1.87 8.03 10.81
CA SER A 12 3.29 8.07 10.43
C SER A 12 4.13 7.02 11.17
N ILE A 13 3.85 6.76 12.45
CA ILE A 13 4.50 5.67 13.21
C ILE A 13 4.19 4.31 12.58
N ALA A 14 2.94 4.04 12.22
CA ALA A 14 2.56 2.76 11.61
C ALA A 14 3.27 2.54 10.26
N MET A 15 3.32 3.56 9.42
CA MET A 15 4.00 3.48 8.11
C MET A 15 5.51 3.27 8.25
N LEU A 16 6.15 3.98 9.18
CA LEU A 16 7.59 3.85 9.41
C LEU A 16 7.95 2.46 9.97
N MET A 17 7.13 1.92 10.88
CA MET A 17 7.34 0.57 11.40
C MET A 17 7.20 -0.50 10.31
N LEU A 18 6.17 -0.39 9.44
CA LEU A 18 6.00 -1.28 8.30
C LEU A 18 7.24 -1.27 7.38
N ALA A 19 7.73 -0.08 7.04
CA ALA A 19 8.94 0.05 6.22
C ALA A 19 10.18 -0.51 6.91
N ALA A 20 10.34 -0.28 8.23
CA ALA A 20 11.47 -0.77 8.99
C ALA A 20 11.50 -2.30 9.07
N VAL A 21 10.35 -2.97 9.19
CA VAL A 21 10.26 -4.44 9.18
C VAL A 21 10.72 -5.01 7.84
N VAL A 22 10.28 -4.41 6.73
CA VAL A 22 10.71 -4.85 5.39
C VAL A 22 12.22 -4.69 5.23
N VAL A 23 12.80 -3.59 5.73
CA VAL A 23 14.25 -3.36 5.71
C VAL A 23 15.00 -4.34 6.60
N GLU A 24 14.48 -4.63 7.79
CA GLU A 24 15.04 -5.62 8.71
C GLU A 24 15.07 -7.02 8.08
N GLU A 25 13.99 -7.44 7.42
CA GLU A 25 13.90 -8.73 6.75
C GLU A 25 14.84 -8.84 5.53
N GLN A 26 14.92 -7.79 4.71
CA GLN A 26 15.70 -7.83 3.47
C GLN A 26 17.20 -7.56 3.70
N LEU A 27 17.55 -6.63 4.58
CA LEU A 27 18.94 -6.20 4.82
C LEU A 27 19.54 -6.78 6.11
N LYS A 28 18.77 -7.52 6.91
CA LYS A 28 19.19 -8.12 8.21
C LYS A 28 19.78 -7.10 9.19
N LEU A 29 19.38 -5.83 9.08
CA LEU A 29 19.81 -4.76 9.97
C LEU A 29 19.00 -4.80 11.27
N PRO A 30 19.59 -4.41 12.42
CA PRO A 30 18.85 -4.32 13.67
C PRO A 30 17.78 -3.22 13.58
N ARG A 31 16.59 -3.52 14.12
CA ARG A 31 15.38 -2.67 14.05
C ARG A 31 15.64 -1.18 14.36
N GLN A 32 16.44 -0.91 15.39
CA GLN A 32 16.77 0.47 15.79
C GLN A 32 17.48 1.25 14.68
N THR A 33 18.43 0.63 14.01
CA THR A 33 19.16 1.25 12.90
C THR A 33 18.25 1.46 11.70
N ALA A 34 17.37 0.51 11.37
CA ALA A 34 16.40 0.66 10.29
C ALA A 34 15.43 1.83 10.53
N VAL A 35 14.86 1.92 11.74
CA VAL A 35 13.96 3.00 12.15
C VAL A 35 14.65 4.36 12.09
N LEU A 36 15.86 4.48 12.65
CA LEU A 36 16.62 5.74 12.66
C LEU A 36 17.04 6.17 11.25
N ALA A 37 17.48 5.23 10.42
CA ALA A 37 17.86 5.52 9.04
C ALA A 37 16.66 6.01 8.22
N LEU A 38 15.55 5.27 8.24
CA LEU A 38 14.32 5.65 7.52
C LEU A 38 13.73 6.96 8.03
N GLY A 39 13.73 7.17 9.35
CA GLY A 39 13.27 8.42 9.96
C GLY A 39 14.12 9.63 9.55
N THR A 40 15.45 9.46 9.50
CA THR A 40 16.37 10.51 9.05
C THR A 40 16.15 10.84 7.57
N ILE A 41 15.98 9.82 6.73
CA ILE A 41 15.68 10.00 5.30
C ILE A 41 14.36 10.76 5.12
N ALA A 42 13.29 10.32 5.80
CA ALA A 42 11.99 10.97 5.74
C ALA A 42 12.05 12.43 6.21
N TRP A 43 12.82 12.71 7.27
CA TRP A 43 13.03 14.07 7.77
C TRP A 43 13.75 14.96 6.75
N ILE A 44 14.82 14.47 6.11
CA ILE A 44 15.55 15.22 5.07
C ILE A 44 14.65 15.49 3.86
N VAL A 45 13.92 14.48 3.37
CA VAL A 45 12.99 14.64 2.25
C VAL A 45 11.89 15.65 2.59
N GLY A 46 11.36 15.60 3.82
CA GLY A 46 10.40 16.58 4.31
C GLY A 46 10.97 18.00 4.33
N ALA A 47 12.20 18.16 4.81
CA ALA A 47 12.88 19.46 4.83
C ALA A 47 13.10 20.03 3.42
N ILE A 48 13.52 19.20 2.46
CA ILE A 48 13.68 19.60 1.05
C ILE A 48 12.34 20.00 0.44
N SER A 49 11.26 19.29 0.77
CA SER A 49 9.90 19.56 0.25
C SER A 49 9.39 20.96 0.63
N VAL A 50 9.86 21.55 1.72
CA VAL A 50 9.52 22.93 2.11
C VAL A 50 10.02 23.94 1.08
N PHE A 51 11.19 23.70 0.48
CA PHE A 51 11.80 24.58 -0.51
C PHE A 51 11.32 24.27 -1.93
N PHE A 52 10.94 23.03 -2.21
CA PHE A 52 10.47 22.57 -3.53
C PHE A 52 9.11 21.86 -3.40
N PRO A 53 7.99 22.61 -3.35
CA PRO A 53 6.66 22.04 -3.22
C PRO A 53 6.30 21.03 -4.32
N HIS A 54 6.82 21.24 -5.54
CA HIS A 54 6.57 20.35 -6.68
C HIS A 54 7.10 18.92 -6.46
N LEU A 55 8.16 18.75 -5.65
CA LEU A 55 8.67 17.41 -5.31
C LEU A 55 7.65 16.63 -4.46
N ASN A 56 6.92 17.32 -3.57
CA ASN A 56 5.89 16.69 -2.76
C ASN A 56 4.72 16.20 -3.63
N GLU A 57 4.30 17.02 -4.60
CA GLU A 57 3.24 16.67 -5.56
C GLU A 57 3.63 15.46 -6.42
N GLU A 58 4.88 15.40 -6.90
CA GLU A 58 5.37 14.26 -7.68
C GLU A 58 5.47 12.97 -6.86
N ILE A 59 5.96 13.07 -5.61
CA ILE A 59 6.04 11.92 -4.69
C ILE A 59 4.64 11.40 -4.35
N ASP A 60 3.69 12.29 -4.07
CA ASP A 60 2.31 11.91 -3.76
C ASP A 60 1.61 11.28 -4.98
N PHE A 61 1.82 11.81 -6.18
CA PHE A 61 1.31 11.20 -7.40
C PHE A 61 1.89 9.79 -7.61
N PHE A 62 3.21 9.65 -7.55
CA PHE A 62 3.87 8.38 -7.82
C PHE A 62 3.51 7.32 -6.76
N SER A 63 3.54 7.68 -5.49
CA SER A 63 3.23 6.75 -4.39
C SER A 63 1.72 6.47 -4.30
N GLY A 64 0.91 7.52 -4.28
CA GLY A 64 -0.50 7.45 -3.97
C GLY A 64 -1.39 7.05 -5.15
N GLN A 65 -1.15 7.61 -6.34
CA GLN A 65 -2.02 7.39 -7.49
C GLN A 65 -1.52 6.28 -8.42
N VAL A 66 -0.22 5.97 -8.40
CA VAL A 66 0.37 4.95 -9.27
C VAL A 66 0.71 3.69 -8.48
N MET A 67 1.54 3.80 -7.42
CA MET A 67 2.06 2.62 -6.72
C MET A 67 0.96 1.88 -5.93
N MET A 68 0.04 2.60 -5.27
CA MET A 68 -1.08 1.97 -4.56
C MET A 68 -2.01 1.15 -5.49
N PRO A 69 -2.54 1.69 -6.61
CA PRO A 69 -3.37 0.90 -7.52
C PRO A 69 -2.62 -0.26 -8.19
N ILE A 70 -1.35 -0.06 -8.58
CA ILE A 70 -0.53 -1.15 -9.13
C ILE A 70 -0.38 -2.29 -8.13
N GLY A 71 -0.06 -1.97 -6.87
CA GLY A 71 -0.01 -2.95 -5.79
C GLY A 71 -1.34 -3.69 -5.62
N GLY A 72 -2.45 -2.96 -5.65
CA GLY A 72 -3.80 -3.53 -5.60
C GLY A 72 -4.10 -4.48 -6.75
N ILE A 73 -3.71 -4.15 -7.99
CA ILE A 73 -3.87 -5.03 -9.15
C ILE A 73 -3.00 -6.27 -9.00
N LEU A 74 -1.74 -6.14 -8.60
CA LEU A 74 -0.86 -7.29 -8.39
C LEU A 74 -1.44 -8.25 -7.34
N ILE A 75 -1.93 -7.72 -6.22
CA ILE A 75 -2.55 -8.52 -5.16
C ILE A 75 -3.85 -9.17 -5.67
N ALA A 76 -4.70 -8.45 -6.40
CA ALA A 76 -5.93 -8.99 -6.95
C ALA A 76 -5.67 -10.07 -8.00
N VAL A 77 -4.66 -9.89 -8.86
CA VAL A 77 -4.24 -10.88 -9.85
C VAL A 77 -3.69 -12.13 -9.16
N PHE A 78 -2.83 -11.94 -8.17
CA PHE A 78 -2.28 -13.03 -7.36
C PHE A 78 -3.40 -13.82 -6.65
N ALA A 79 -4.28 -13.14 -5.92
CA ALA A 79 -5.36 -13.76 -5.17
C ALA A 79 -6.44 -14.40 -6.07
N GLY A 80 -6.74 -13.79 -7.21
CA GLY A 80 -7.79 -14.24 -8.12
C GLY A 80 -7.39 -15.40 -9.03
N TRP A 81 -6.16 -15.38 -9.56
CA TRP A 81 -5.71 -16.34 -10.59
C TRP A 81 -4.53 -17.22 -10.17
N VAL A 82 -3.60 -16.72 -9.36
CA VAL A 82 -2.37 -17.48 -9.00
C VAL A 82 -2.56 -18.32 -7.75
N ALA A 83 -3.29 -17.81 -6.76
CA ALA A 83 -3.49 -18.49 -5.48
C ALA A 83 -4.32 -19.78 -5.62
N PRO A 84 -3.86 -20.92 -5.06
CA PRO A 84 -4.61 -22.16 -5.07
C PRO A 84 -5.94 -22.04 -4.33
N ARG A 85 -7.00 -22.61 -4.91
CA ARG A 85 -8.35 -22.60 -4.31
C ARG A 85 -8.36 -23.21 -2.90
N GLU A 86 -7.56 -24.24 -2.71
CA GLU A 86 -7.50 -25.03 -1.48
C GLU A 86 -6.88 -24.22 -0.33
N THR A 87 -5.77 -23.51 -0.58
CA THR A 87 -5.15 -22.60 0.38
C THR A 87 -6.10 -21.46 0.75
N MET A 88 -6.75 -20.83 -0.24
CA MET A 88 -7.70 -19.75 0.03
C MET A 88 -8.94 -20.23 0.80
N ARG A 89 -9.42 -21.46 0.54
CA ARG A 89 -10.55 -22.05 1.27
C ARG A 89 -10.16 -22.42 2.71
N ALA A 90 -8.91 -22.81 2.96
CA ALA A 90 -8.41 -23.07 4.30
C ALA A 90 -8.35 -21.78 5.14
N GLU A 91 -7.82 -20.70 4.58
CA GLU A 91 -7.78 -19.36 5.20
C GLU A 91 -9.19 -18.80 5.44
N LEU A 92 -10.12 -19.07 4.52
CA LEU A 92 -11.52 -18.62 4.57
C LEU A 92 -12.48 -19.74 5.01
N SER A 93 -12.01 -20.68 5.82
CA SER A 93 -12.74 -21.91 6.18
C SER A 93 -14.09 -21.68 6.89
N GLY A 94 -14.33 -20.48 7.43
CA GLY A 94 -15.61 -20.09 8.02
C GLY A 94 -16.69 -19.65 7.02
N LEU A 95 -16.38 -19.56 5.72
CA LEU A 95 -17.30 -19.10 4.68
C LEU A 95 -18.06 -20.25 4.01
N ASN A 96 -19.36 -20.06 3.84
CA ASN A 96 -20.21 -20.99 3.10
C ASN A 96 -19.79 -21.06 1.62
N ASP A 97 -19.99 -22.20 0.96
CA ASP A 97 -19.49 -22.49 -0.39
C ASP A 97 -19.91 -21.46 -1.44
N THR A 98 -21.15 -20.98 -1.35
CA THR A 98 -21.70 -19.94 -2.21
C THR A 98 -21.01 -18.60 -2.01
N LEU A 99 -20.70 -18.25 -0.76
CA LEU A 99 -20.08 -16.98 -0.40
C LEU A 99 -18.59 -16.95 -0.79
N PHE A 100 -17.91 -18.09 -0.67
CA PHE A 100 -16.54 -18.25 -1.17
C PHE A 100 -16.45 -18.11 -2.68
N ASN A 101 -17.38 -18.72 -3.43
CA ASN A 101 -17.42 -18.57 -4.89
C ASN A 101 -17.76 -17.12 -5.32
N ALA A 102 -18.67 -16.45 -4.62
CA ALA A 102 -19.00 -15.05 -4.87
C ALA A 102 -17.81 -14.13 -4.59
N TRP A 103 -17.14 -14.30 -3.44
CA TRP A 103 -15.92 -13.57 -3.10
C TRP A 103 -14.84 -13.76 -4.17
N ARG A 104 -14.60 -15.01 -4.60
CA ARG A 104 -13.60 -15.31 -5.63
C ARG A 104 -13.95 -14.65 -6.96
N PHE A 105 -15.22 -14.62 -7.35
CA PHE A 105 -15.65 -13.93 -8.56
C PHE A 105 -15.38 -12.42 -8.46
N ILE A 106 -15.68 -11.80 -7.32
CA ILE A 106 -15.42 -10.38 -7.07
C ILE A 106 -13.92 -10.09 -7.14
N VAL A 107 -13.09 -10.87 -6.44
CA VAL A 107 -11.62 -10.67 -6.42
C VAL A 107 -10.99 -10.90 -7.79
N ARG A 108 -11.54 -11.83 -8.58
CA ARG A 108 -11.01 -12.15 -9.91
C ARG A 108 -11.47 -11.19 -11.01
N TYR A 109 -12.67 -10.63 -10.94
CA TYR A 109 -13.21 -9.81 -12.02
C TYR A 109 -13.47 -8.36 -11.62
N VAL A 110 -14.07 -8.14 -10.44
CA VAL A 110 -14.48 -6.80 -10.00
C VAL A 110 -13.30 -6.00 -9.46
N ALA A 111 -12.47 -6.61 -8.61
CA ALA A 111 -11.33 -5.92 -8.00
C ALA A 111 -10.29 -5.42 -9.02
N PRO A 112 -9.83 -6.22 -10.02
CA PRO A 112 -8.87 -5.74 -11.00
C PRO A 112 -9.47 -4.68 -11.93
N LEU A 113 -10.76 -4.80 -12.28
CA LEU A 113 -11.46 -3.83 -13.12
C LEU A 113 -11.60 -2.48 -12.41
N LEU A 114 -12.04 -2.47 -11.16
CA LEU A 114 -12.20 -1.24 -10.38
C LEU A 114 -10.86 -0.57 -10.10
N VAL A 115 -9.85 -1.34 -9.67
CA VAL A 115 -8.51 -0.78 -9.38
C VAL A 115 -7.82 -0.31 -10.67
N GLY A 116 -8.01 -1.03 -11.78
CA GLY A 116 -7.60 -0.56 -13.11
C GLY A 116 -8.28 0.74 -13.51
N GLY A 117 -9.58 0.88 -13.24
CA GLY A 117 -10.32 2.12 -13.44
C GLY A 117 -9.78 3.28 -12.61
N VAL A 118 -9.46 3.04 -11.33
CA VAL A 118 -8.83 4.04 -10.45
C VAL A 118 -7.47 4.47 -10.98
N LEU A 119 -6.65 3.53 -11.48
CA LEU A 119 -5.36 3.85 -12.09
C LEU A 119 -5.50 4.73 -13.33
N ILE A 120 -6.43 4.39 -14.23
CA ILE A 120 -6.70 5.19 -15.45
C ILE A 120 -7.19 6.59 -15.07
N LEU A 121 -8.13 6.68 -14.14
CA LEU A 121 -8.67 7.96 -13.67
C LEU A 121 -7.59 8.83 -13.01
N GLY A 122 -6.78 8.24 -12.11
CA GLY A 122 -5.68 8.93 -11.45
C GLY A 122 -4.65 9.48 -12.43
N VAL A 123 -4.24 8.67 -13.42
CA VAL A 123 -3.34 9.14 -14.48
C VAL A 123 -3.99 10.23 -15.34
N SER A 124 -5.27 10.07 -15.71
CA SER A 124 -5.99 11.06 -16.51
C SER A 124 -6.23 12.39 -15.80
N ALA A 125 -6.34 12.40 -14.46
CA ALA A 125 -6.54 13.62 -13.69
C ALA A 125 -5.30 14.54 -13.67
N ARG A 126 -4.13 14.03 -14.06
CA ARG A 126 -2.88 14.79 -14.17
C ARG A 126 -2.68 15.45 -15.53
N PHE A 127 -3.33 14.96 -16.60
CA PHE A 127 -3.22 15.47 -17.97
C PHE A 127 -4.42 16.32 -18.35
#